data_AF-A0A968PXG7-F1
#
_entry.id   AF-A0A968PXG7-F1
#
_cell.length_a   1.000
_cell.length_b   1.000
_cell.length_c   1.000
_cell.angle_alpha   90.00
_cell.angle_beta   90.00
_cell.angle_gamma   90.00
#
_symmetry.space_group_name_H-M   'P 1'
#
loop_
_entity.id
_entity.type
_entity.pdbx_description
1 polymer ?
#
loop_
_entity_poly.entity_id
_entity_poly.type
_entity_poly.pdbx_seq_one_letter_code
_entity_poly.pdbx_strand_id
1 'polypeptide(L)'
;MFKTMMQLEILEALKHISNEERILVIEAAARLMREETENKELRKAERHRRLQMAAQAALPDYEEGGTLHDLWSSDTAGYNSQGEPSDPKVVANA
;
A
#
# COMPACT_ATOMS: atom_id res chain seq x y z
N MET A 1 1.13 -21.83 -2.65
CA MET A 1 1.82 -23.08 -3.08
C MET A 1 3.20 -22.80 -3.68
N PHE A 2 3.34 -21.88 -4.64
CA PHE A 2 4.65 -21.55 -5.25
C PHE A 2 5.71 -21.00 -4.28
N LYS A 3 5.29 -20.15 -3.33
CA LYS A 3 6.20 -19.52 -2.36
C LYS A 3 6.89 -20.53 -1.44
N THR A 4 6.18 -21.59 -1.05
CA THR A 4 6.71 -22.66 -0.19
C THR A 4 7.63 -23.62 -0.95
N MET A 5 7.35 -23.91 -2.23
CA MET A 5 8.26 -24.73 -3.04
C MET A 5 9.59 -24.03 -3.31
N MET A 6 9.54 -22.76 -3.68
CA MET A 6 10.76 -21.95 -3.89
C MET A 6 11.61 -21.83 -2.60
N GLN A 7 10.96 -21.70 -1.43
CA GLN A 7 11.67 -21.67 -0.14
C GLN A 7 12.40 -22.99 0.16
N LEU A 8 11.79 -24.13 -0.17
CA LEU A 8 12.41 -25.44 0.00
C LEU A 8 13.61 -25.61 -0.93
N GLU A 9 13.52 -25.16 -2.18
CA GLU A 9 14.62 -25.20 -3.15
C GLU A 9 15.81 -24.34 -2.70
N ILE A 10 15.55 -23.14 -2.17
CA ILE A 10 16.60 -22.27 -1.63
C ILE A 10 17.26 -22.90 -0.41
N LEU A 11 16.47 -23.46 0.51
CA LEU A 11 17.00 -24.16 1.68
C LEU A 11 17.84 -25.37 1.28
N GLU A 12 17.42 -26.10 0.26
CA GLU A 12 18.16 -27.25 -0.25
C GLU A 12 19.48 -26.81 -0.88
N ALA A 13 19.48 -25.77 -1.72
CA ALA A 13 20.70 -25.21 -2.29
C ALA A 13 21.69 -24.73 -1.21
N LEU A 14 21.19 -24.09 -0.14
CA LEU A 14 22.01 -23.66 0.98
C LEU A 14 22.65 -24.83 1.75
N LYS A 15 22.05 -26.03 1.75
CA LYS A 15 22.64 -27.21 2.40
C LYS A 15 23.87 -27.75 1.66
N HIS A 16 24.02 -27.43 0.37
CA HIS A 16 25.11 -27.94 -0.48
C HIS A 16 26.36 -27.05 -0.50
N ILE A 17 26.31 -25.88 0.13
CA ILE A 17 27.46 -24.95 0.25
C ILE A 17 28.08 -24.99 1.66
N SER A 18 29.30 -24.48 1.78
CA SER A 18 30.02 -24.41 3.06
C SER A 18 29.36 -23.45 4.05
N ASN A 19 29.65 -23.60 5.34
CA ASN A 19 29.09 -22.74 6.37
C ASN A 19 29.50 -21.27 6.19
N GLU A 20 30.73 -21.00 5.73
CA GLU A 20 31.21 -19.64 5.46
C GLU A 20 30.42 -18.99 4.32
N GLU A 21 30.16 -19.74 3.24
CA GLU A 21 29.35 -19.26 2.12
C GLU A 21 27.88 -19.04 2.53
N ARG A 22 27.32 -19.89 3.40
CA ARG A 22 25.96 -19.67 3.94
C ARG A 22 25.86 -18.36 4.69
N ILE A 23 26.84 -18.08 5.54
CA ILE A 23 26.87 -16.83 6.32
C ILE A 23 26.90 -15.63 5.37
N LEU A 24 27.76 -15.66 4.35
CA LEU A 24 27.84 -14.61 3.34
C LEU A 24 26.51 -14.40 2.59
N VAL A 25 25.85 -15.48 2.18
CA VAL A 25 24.54 -15.39 1.50
C VAL A 25 23.47 -14.81 2.42
N ILE A 26 23.44 -15.22 3.70
CA ILE A 26 22.48 -14.70 4.69
C ILE A 26 22.74 -13.21 4.96
N GLU A 27 23.98 -12.79 5.11
CA GLU A 27 24.34 -11.39 5.33
C GLU A 27 23.98 -10.51 4.13
N ALA A 28 24.29 -10.97 2.92
CA ALA A 28 23.92 -10.28 1.68
C ALA A 28 22.39 -10.14 1.56
N ALA A 29 21.64 -11.22 1.80
CA ALA A 29 20.18 -11.19 1.80
C ALA A 29 19.64 -10.22 2.86
N ALA A 30 20.19 -10.24 4.08
CA ALA A 30 19.77 -9.35 5.16
C ALA A 30 20.05 -7.87 4.87
N ARG A 31 21.13 -7.56 4.13
CA ARG A 31 21.42 -6.20 3.67
C ARG A 31 20.41 -5.76 2.61
N LEU A 32 20.13 -6.60 1.62
CA LEU A 32 19.15 -6.30 0.57
C LEU A 32 17.74 -6.08 1.14
N MET A 33 17.32 -6.88 2.11
CA MET A 33 16.03 -6.70 2.78
C MET A 33 15.92 -5.37 3.53
N ARG A 34 17.02 -4.94 4.18
CA ARG A 34 17.07 -3.63 4.86
C ARG A 34 16.99 -2.48 3.86
N GLU A 35 17.78 -2.55 2.79
CA GLU A 35 17.75 -1.56 1.72
C GLU A 35 16.38 -1.46 1.04
N GLU A 36 15.72 -2.59 0.78
CA GLU A 36 14.36 -2.62 0.23
C GLU A 36 13.36 -1.93 1.17
N THR A 37 13.48 -2.18 2.48
CA THR A 37 12.62 -1.59 3.51
C THR A 37 12.82 -0.07 3.58
N GLU A 38 14.07 0.39 3.63
CA GLU A 38 14.40 1.82 3.63
C GLU A 38 13.89 2.51 2.36
N ASN A 39 14.12 1.91 1.20
CA ASN A 39 13.62 2.42 -0.08
C ASN A 39 12.09 2.48 -0.14
N LYS A 40 11.39 1.54 0.49
CA LYS A 40 9.92 1.55 0.56
C LYS A 40 9.42 2.77 1.34
N GLU A 41 10.05 3.09 2.47
CA GLU A 41 9.68 4.27 3.26
C GLU A 41 10.01 5.57 2.52
N LEU A 42 11.16 5.65 1.84
CA LEU A 42 11.50 6.79 0.98
C LEU A 42 10.47 7.00 -0.14
N ARG A 43 10.07 5.93 -0.83
CA ARG A 43 9.02 5.99 -1.87
C ARG A 43 7.68 6.44 -1.31
N LYS A 44 7.32 6.01 -0.11
CA LYS A 44 6.08 6.41 0.57
C LYS A 44 6.10 7.90 0.92
N ALA A 45 7.21 8.38 1.49
CA ALA A 45 7.41 9.79 1.80
C ALA A 45 7.35 10.67 0.54
N GLU A 46 8.04 10.27 -0.52
CA GLU A 46 8.03 10.98 -1.81
C GLU A 46 6.63 10.99 -2.44
N ARG A 47 5.91 9.86 -2.40
CA ARG A 47 4.51 9.80 -2.85
C ARG A 47 3.64 10.78 -2.07
N HIS A 48 3.80 10.83 -0.75
CA HIS A 48 3.03 11.75 0.10
C HIS A 48 3.33 13.21 -0.25
N ARG A 49 4.61 13.57 -0.41
CA ARG A 49 5.03 14.90 -0.86
C ARG A 49 4.41 15.29 -2.19
N ARG A 50 4.42 14.41 -3.19
CA ARG A 50 3.82 14.67 -4.50
C ARG A 50 2.32 14.88 -4.43
N LEU A 51 1.63 14.07 -3.62
CA LEU A 51 0.19 14.23 -3.39
C LEU A 51 -0.12 15.56 -2.71
N GLN A 52 0.69 15.97 -1.73
CA GLN A 52 0.51 17.26 -1.06
C GLN A 52 0.71 18.42 -2.04
N MET A 53 1.74 18.37 -2.88
CA MET A 53 1.97 19.38 -3.93
C MET A 53 0.82 19.44 -4.92
N ALA A 54 0.33 18.28 -5.38
CA ALA A 54 -0.81 18.20 -6.29
C ALA A 54 -2.10 18.75 -5.65
N ALA A 55 -2.35 18.43 -4.37
CA ALA A 55 -3.48 18.95 -3.63
C ALA A 55 -3.39 20.48 -3.49
N GLN A 56 -2.22 21.02 -3.15
CA GLN A 56 -2.00 22.47 -3.08
C GLN A 56 -2.21 23.15 -4.43
N ALA A 57 -1.72 22.55 -5.52
CA ALA A 57 -1.91 23.07 -6.87
C ALA A 57 -3.38 23.04 -7.30
N ALA A 58 -4.18 22.11 -6.79
CA ALA A 58 -5.60 21.98 -7.09
C ALA A 58 -6.49 22.88 -6.23
N LEU A 59 -6.00 23.44 -5.11
CA LEU A 59 -6.79 24.31 -4.22
C LEU A 59 -7.55 25.43 -4.95
N PRO A 60 -6.95 26.17 -5.90
CA PRO A 60 -7.65 27.26 -6.59
C PRO A 60 -8.89 26.81 -7.35
N ASP A 61 -8.93 25.55 -7.81
CA ASP A 61 -10.10 25.01 -8.51
C ASP A 61 -11.29 24.79 -7.56
N TYR A 62 -11.05 24.62 -6.26
CA TYR A 62 -12.09 24.39 -5.25
C TYR A 62 -12.51 25.68 -4.51
N GLU A 63 -11.72 26.75 -4.58
CA GLU A 63 -12.04 28.06 -4.01
C GLU A 63 -13.17 28.78 -4.77
N GLU A 64 -13.79 29.79 -4.17
CA GLU A 64 -14.92 30.51 -4.76
C GLU A 64 -14.56 31.14 -6.12
N GLY A 65 -15.35 30.79 -7.16
CA GLY A 65 -15.05 31.14 -8.56
C GLY A 65 -14.11 30.15 -9.28
N GLY A 66 -13.63 29.12 -8.60
CA GLY A 66 -12.88 28.00 -9.15
C GLY A 66 -13.76 27.01 -9.93
N THR A 67 -13.13 26.27 -10.85
CA THR A 67 -13.84 25.40 -11.81
C THR A 67 -14.62 24.24 -11.16
N LEU A 68 -14.21 23.83 -9.96
CA LEU A 68 -14.82 22.75 -9.18
C LEU A 68 -15.59 23.26 -7.96
N HIS A 69 -15.62 24.57 -7.75
CA HIS A 69 -16.28 25.19 -6.61
C HIS A 69 -17.76 24.83 -6.55
N ASP A 70 -18.51 25.01 -7.64
CA ASP A 70 -19.95 24.74 -7.67
C ASP A 70 -20.30 23.25 -7.45
N LEU A 71 -19.38 22.35 -7.81
CA LEU A 71 -19.55 20.90 -7.63
C LEU A 71 -19.31 20.45 -6.18
N TRP A 72 -18.49 21.19 -5.41
CA TRP A 72 -18.10 20.82 -4.05
C TRP A 72 -18.69 21.73 -2.97
N SER A 73 -19.03 22.97 -3.32
CA SER A 73 -19.64 23.99 -2.46
C SER A 73 -21.17 23.84 -2.36
N SER A 74 -21.71 22.71 -2.78
CA SER A 74 -23.14 22.47 -2.74
C SER A 74 -23.64 22.58 -1.29
N ASP A 75 -24.47 23.58 -1.05
CA ASP A 75 -25.41 23.67 0.06
C ASP A 75 -26.51 22.58 -0.03
N THR A 76 -26.26 21.49 -0.78
CA THR A 76 -27.08 20.28 -0.75
C THR A 76 -26.70 19.47 0.48
N ALA A 77 -27.17 19.96 1.63
CA ALA A 77 -27.59 19.11 2.72
C ALA A 77 -28.64 18.12 2.17
N GLY A 78 -28.15 17.01 1.62
CA GLY A 78 -28.99 16.05 0.89
C GLY A 78 -28.27 14.75 0.54
N TYR A 79 -27.20 14.39 1.26
CA TYR A 79 -26.80 12.99 1.29
C TYR A 79 -27.85 12.24 2.12
N ASN A 80 -28.86 11.69 1.44
CA ASN A 80 -29.76 10.71 2.04
C ASN A 80 -28.92 9.50 2.45
N SER A 81 -28.65 9.36 3.74
CA SER A 81 -28.11 8.14 4.37
C SER A 81 -29.15 7.00 4.42
N GLN A 82 -30.00 6.90 3.41
CA GLN A 82 -30.93 5.78 3.24
C GLN A 82 -30.21 4.69 2.44
N GLY A 83 -29.38 3.93 3.14
CA GLY A 83 -28.68 2.78 2.56
C GLY A 83 -27.38 2.46 3.27
N GLU A 84 -27.40 2.33 4.60
CA GLU A 84 -26.46 1.40 5.22
C GLU A 84 -26.65 0.05 4.52
N PRO A 85 -25.60 -0.58 3.95
CA PRO A 85 -25.69 -1.98 3.59
C PRO A 85 -25.82 -2.74 4.92
N SER A 86 -27.06 -3.04 5.28
CA SER A 86 -27.39 -3.98 6.36
C SER A 86 -26.56 -5.24 6.15
N ASP A 87 -25.81 -5.62 7.18
CA ASP A 87 -25.02 -6.85 7.22
C ASP A 87 -25.73 -8.01 6.53
N PRO A 88 -25.07 -8.79 5.65
CA PRO A 88 -25.65 -10.03 5.17
C PRO A 88 -25.67 -11.00 6.35
N LYS A 89 -26.74 -10.97 7.14
CA LYS A 89 -27.05 -12.06 8.07
C LYS A 89 -27.23 -13.32 7.22
N VAL A 90 -26.17 -14.11 7.26
CA VAL A 90 -26.06 -15.49 6.82
C VAL A 90 -27.37 -16.21 7.08
N VAL A 91 -27.95 -16.73 6.00
CA VAL A 91 -29.08 -17.67 6.04
C VAL A 91 -28.62 -18.89 6.83
N ALA A 92 -29.02 -18.99 8.10
CA ALA A 92 -28.95 -20.22 8.85
C ALA A 92 -30.26 -20.97 8.61
N ASN A 93 -30.19 -21.97 7.74
CA ASN A 93 -31.18 -23.03 7.66
C ASN A 93 -31.33 -23.69 9.04
N ALA A 94 -32.56 -23.84 9.49
CA ALA A 94 -32.97 -24.81 10.52
C ALA A 94 -34.30 -25.44 10.08
#